data_AF-A0A524A8N0-F1
#
_entry.id   AF-A0A524A8N0-F1
#
_cell.length_a   1.000
_cell.length_b   1.000
_cell.length_c   1.000
_cell.angle_alpha   90.00
_cell.angle_beta   90.00
_cell.angle_gamma   90.00
#
_symmetry.space_group_name_H-M   'P 1'
#
loop_
_entity.id
_entity.type
_entity.pdbx_description
1 polymer ?
#
loop_
_entity_poly.entity_id
_entity_poly.type
_entity_poly.pdbx_seq_one_letter_code
_entity_poly.pdbx_strand_id
1 'polypeptide(L)' 'MSTRVAELTVDEFKQIIEEVVEQKLAEMLGDPDEGLELREEIKARLRRSLEAERRGAKGIPAQEVTAQLGLEW' A
#
# COMPACT_ATOMS: atom_id res chain seq x y z
N MET A 1 -34.96 -16.00 -2.89
CA MET A 1 -35.68 -14.95 -2.13
C MET A 1 -34.83 -13.70 -2.22
N SER A 2 -35.41 -12.56 -2.63
CA SER A 2 -34.71 -11.28 -2.63
C SER A 2 -34.98 -10.61 -1.29
N THR A 3 -33.95 -10.47 -0.46
CA THR A 3 -34.02 -9.78 0.83
C THR A 3 -34.25 -8.29 0.59
N ARG A 4 -35.23 -7.69 1.28
CA ARG A 4 -35.53 -6.27 1.16
C ARG A 4 -34.79 -5.49 2.25
N VAL A 5 -34.31 -4.29 1.92
CA VAL A 5 -33.67 -3.39 2.90
C VAL A 5 -34.60 -3.10 4.09
N ALA A 6 -35.90 -3.02 3.85
CA ALA A 6 -36.90 -2.79 4.89
C ALA A 6 -37.06 -3.96 5.90
N GLU A 7 -36.46 -5.12 5.63
CA GLU A 7 -36.48 -6.28 6.53
C GLU A 7 -35.31 -6.27 7.52
N LEU A 8 -34.35 -5.34 7.35
CA LEU A 8 -33.21 -5.19 8.26
C LEU A 8 -33.62 -4.53 9.56
N THR A 9 -33.01 -4.98 10.65
CA THR A 9 -32.98 -4.22 11.90
C THR A 9 -32.13 -2.95 11.73
N VAL A 10 -32.32 -1.99 12.62
CA VAL A 10 -31.54 -0.74 12.63
C VAL A 10 -30.04 -1.02 12.79
N ASP A 11 -29.67 -2.02 13.59
CA ASP A 11 -28.27 -2.34 13.85
C ASP A 11 -27.60 -3.01 12.65
N GLU A 12 -28.29 -3.96 11.99
CA GLU A 12 -27.82 -4.54 10.73
C GLU A 12 -27.65 -3.47 9.64
N PHE A 13 -28.60 -2.53 9.55
CA PHE A 13 -28.50 -1.44 8.59
C PHE A 13 -27.31 -0.51 8.88
N LYS A 14 -27.06 -0.17 10.15
CA LYS A 14 -25.89 0.63 10.54
C LYS A 14 -24.58 -0.07 10.20
N GLN A 15 -24.49 -1.38 10.46
CA GLN A 15 -23.30 -2.16 10.15
C GLN A 15 -22.99 -2.16 8.65
N ILE A 16 -24.01 -2.32 7.80
CA ILE A 16 -23.83 -2.24 6.34
C ILE A 16 -23.35 -0.84 5.93
N ILE A 17 -23.89 0.23 6.53
CA ILE A 17 -23.43 1.59 6.23
C ILE A 17 -21.97 1.79 6.65
N GLU A 18 -21.60 1.32 7.84
CA GLU A 18 -20.23 1.44 8.36
C GLU A 18 -19.22 0.76 7.44
N GLU A 19 -19.51 -0.47 7.00
CA GLU A 19 -18.67 -1.22 6.07
C GLU A 19 -18.53 -0.51 4.72
N VAL A 20 -19.63 0.01 4.16
CA VAL A 20 -19.60 0.75 2.89
C VAL A 20 -18.80 2.05 3.03
N VAL A 21 -18.94 2.76 4.14
CA VAL A 21 -18.18 4.00 4.40
C VAL A 21 -16.70 3.69 4.56
N GLU A 22 -16.32 2.67 5.33
CA GLU A 22 -14.94 2.25 5.49
C GLU A 22 -14.32 1.86 4.13
N GLN A 23 -15.05 1.08 3.32
CA GLN A 23 -14.62 0.74 1.97
C GLN A 23 -14.39 1.99 1.12
N LYS A 24 -15.32 2.96 1.13
CA LYS A 24 -15.17 4.19 0.34
C LYS A 24 -14.06 5.09 0.85
N LEU A 25 -13.84 5.14 2.15
CA LEU A 25 -12.70 5.86 2.71
C LEU A 25 -11.38 5.20 2.32
N ALA A 26 -11.30 3.86 2.34
CA ALA A 26 -10.12 3.13 1.88
C ALA A 26 -9.85 3.34 0.37
N GLU A 27 -10.90 3.38 -0.45
CA GLU A 27 -10.77 3.72 -1.88
C GLU A 27 -10.31 5.17 -2.11
N MET A 28 -10.78 6.12 -1.29
CA MET A 28 -10.46 7.55 -1.44
C MET A 28 -9.13 7.95 -0.81
N LEU A 29 -8.74 7.29 0.29
CA LEU A 29 -7.55 7.57 1.08
C LEU A 29 -6.49 6.46 0.94
N GLY A 30 -6.66 5.58 -0.05
CA GLY A 30 -5.73 4.51 -0.37
C GLY A 30 -4.37 5.05 -0.83
N ASP A 31 -3.47 4.13 -1.18
CA ASP A 31 -2.15 4.51 -1.67
C ASP A 31 -2.30 5.37 -2.94
N PRO A 32 -1.86 6.65 -2.92
CA PRO A 32 -1.99 7.53 -4.09
C PRO A 32 -1.20 7.04 -5.30
N ASP A 33 -0.23 6.13 -5.09
CA ASP A 33 0.57 5.51 -6.14
C ASP A 33 -0.01 4.17 -6.62
N GLU A 34 -1.17 3.73 -6.09
CA GLU A 34 -1.79 2.47 -6.50
C GLU A 34 -2.11 2.44 -8.00
N GLY A 35 -1.69 1.36 -8.67
CA GLY A 35 -1.89 1.17 -10.11
C GLY A 35 -0.95 2.00 -11.01
N LEU A 36 -0.06 2.82 -10.45
CA LEU A 36 0.95 3.53 -11.23
C LEU A 36 2.09 2.61 -11.66
N GLU A 37 2.61 2.83 -12.86
CA GLU A 37 3.84 2.18 -13.30
C GLU A 37 5.09 2.89 -12.77
N LEU A 38 6.10 2.11 -12.45
CA LEU A 38 7.43 2.65 -12.16
C LEU A 38 7.99 3.38 -13.38
N ARG A 39 8.57 4.56 -13.13
CA ARG A 39 9.31 5.31 -14.15
C ARG A 39 10.54 4.53 -14.63
N GLU A 40 10.94 4.74 -15.88
CA GLU A 40 12.03 3.96 -16.49
C GLU A 40 13.37 4.14 -15.77
N GLU A 41 13.66 5.32 -15.21
CA GLU A 41 14.85 5.56 -14.41
C GLU A 41 14.87 4.72 -13.12
N ILE A 42 13.71 4.52 -12.50
CA ILE A 42 13.54 3.70 -11.30
C ILE A 42 13.67 2.22 -11.65
N LYS A 43 12.98 1.77 -12.71
CA LYS A 43 13.11 0.41 -13.26
C LYS A 43 14.57 0.08 -13.58
N ALA A 44 15.30 0.98 -14.25
CA ALA A 44 16.71 0.80 -14.58
C ALA A 44 17.60 0.71 -13.33
N ARG A 45 17.36 1.55 -12.32
CA ARG A 45 18.10 1.50 -11.05
C ARG A 45 17.86 0.18 -10.30
N LEU A 46 16.61 -0.26 -10.20
CA LEU A 46 16.24 -1.53 -9.58
C LEU A 46 16.89 -2.73 -10.27
N ARG A 47 16.89 -2.76 -11.61
CA ARG A 47 17.56 -3.83 -12.38
C ARG A 47 19.04 -3.93 -12.02
N ARG A 48 19.76 -2.81 -11.93
CA ARG A 48 21.18 -2.79 -11.52
C ARG A 48 21.38 -3.31 -10.10
N SER A 49 20.53 -2.88 -9.16
CA SER A 49 20.61 -3.34 -7.76
C SER A 49 20.37 -4.84 -7.65
N LEU A 50 19.35 -5.37 -8.32
CA LEU A 50 19.05 -6.81 -8.34
C LEU A 50 20.17 -7.63 -8.99
N GLU A 51 20.79 -7.12 -10.04
CA GLU A 51 21.92 -7.79 -10.69
C GLU A 51 23.17 -7.81 -9.79
N ALA A 52 23.44 -6.72 -9.06
CA ALA A 52 24.51 -6.66 -8.08
C ALA A 52 24.28 -7.67 -6.94
N GLU A 53 23.05 -7.76 -6.42
CA GLU A 53 22.68 -8.75 -5.40
C GLU A 53 22.89 -10.18 -5.90
N ARG A 54 22.45 -10.49 -7.13
CA ARG A 54 22.68 -11.80 -7.77
C ARG A 54 24.17 -12.15 -7.92
N ARG A 55 25.03 -11.15 -8.06
CA ARG A 55 26.50 -11.30 -8.06
C ARG A 55 27.11 -11.40 -6.65
N GLY A 56 26.28 -11.42 -5.61
CA GLY A 56 26.71 -11.59 -4.23
C GLY A 56 26.91 -10.29 -3.46
N ALA A 57 26.61 -9.13 -4.03
CA ALA A 57 26.60 -7.88 -3.28
C ALA A 57 25.55 -7.95 -2.16
N LYS A 58 25.92 -7.51 -0.96
CA LYS A 58 25.01 -7.37 0.16
C LYS A 58 24.65 -5.90 0.35
N GLY A 59 23.43 -5.66 0.82
CA GLY A 59 23.03 -4.34 1.29
C GLY A 59 23.83 -3.95 2.54
N ILE A 60 23.71 -2.68 2.92
CA ILE A 60 24.21 -2.16 4.19
C ILE A 60 23.12 -2.28 5.27
N PRO A 61 23.49 -2.34 6.56
CA PRO A 61 22.54 -2.25 7.65
C PRO A 61 21.68 -0.99 7.51
N ALA A 62 20.39 -1.09 7.81
CA ALA A 62 19.50 0.05 7.64
C ALA A 62 19.92 1.24 8.52
N GLN A 63 20.57 1.02 9.67
CA GLN A 63 21.09 2.10 10.54
C GLN A 63 22.19 2.92 9.85
N GLU A 64 22.94 2.28 8.95
CA GLU A 64 23.93 2.97 8.13
C GLU A 64 23.25 3.83 7.06
N VAL A 65 22.14 3.35 6.48
CA VAL A 65 21.33 4.13 5.53
C VAL A 65 20.77 5.39 6.19
N THR A 66 20.19 5.27 7.38
CA THR A 66 19.62 6.42 8.09
C THR A 66 20.69 7.45 8.46
N ALA A 67 21.87 7.00 8.90
CA ALA A 67 23.02 7.88 9.15
C ALA A 67 23.50 8.61 7.88
N GLN A 68 23.59 7.90 6.74
CA GLN A 68 23.99 8.50 5.46
C GLN A 68 22.97 9.52 4.93
N LEU A 69 21.68 9.31 5.21
CA LEU A 69 20.59 10.16 4.73
C LEU A 69 20.15 11.23 5.74
N GLY A 70 20.71 11.24 6.95
CA GLY A 70 20.31 12.15 8.01
C GLY A 70 18.87 11.93 8.49
N LEU A 71 18.41 10.68 8.49
CA LEU A 71 17.05 10.30 8.91
C LEU A 71 17.07 9.83 10.37
N GLU A 72 16.02 10.18 11.10
CA GLU A 72 15.77 9.61 12.44
C GLU A 72 15.01 8.28 12.31
N TRP A 73 15.26 7.37 13.25
CA TRP A 73 14.66 6.03 13.29
C TRP A 73 13.47 5.98 14.24
#